data_AF-A0A968BYL1-F1
#
_entry.id   AF-A0A968BYL1-F1
#
_cell.length_a   1.000
_cell.length_b   1.000
_cell.length_c   1.000
_cell.angle_alpha   90.00
_cell.angle_beta   90.00
_cell.angle_gamma   90.00
#
_symmetry.space_group_name_H-M   'P 1'
#
loop_
_entity.id
_entity.type
_entity.pdbx_description
1 polymer ?
#
loop_
_entity_poly.entity_id
_entity_poly.type
_entity_poly.pdbx_seq_one_letter_code
_entity_poly.pdbx_strand_id
1 'polypeptide(L)'
;MLKASTLLVPEQIIFDDEIYHTHRILAEGVDTSDGGLALDVIAAVGPRGHFLAQDHTRLHLREIWIPKLTHPRPSLDGEPLPDIQQRARAELDRILAEHQPEPLEEAAQAELQVILDAAARELAA
;
A
#
# COMPACT_ATOMS: atom_id res chain seq x y z
N MET A 1 -0.98 -20.37 -13.46
CA MET A 1 0.44 -20.64 -13.17
C MET A 1 1.36 -20.27 -14.34
N LEU A 2 1.20 -20.77 -15.57
CA LEU A 2 2.12 -20.43 -16.69
C LEU A 2 2.13 -18.97 -17.19
N LYS A 3 1.00 -18.23 -17.10
CA LYS A 3 0.96 -16.80 -17.50
C LYS A 3 1.51 -15.84 -16.46
N ALA A 4 1.59 -16.26 -15.19
CA ALA A 4 1.99 -15.38 -14.08
C ALA A 4 3.49 -15.01 -14.13
N SER A 5 4.31 -15.83 -14.81
CA SER A 5 5.75 -15.62 -14.93
C SER A 5 6.19 -15.17 -16.34
N THR A 6 5.25 -15.00 -17.28
CA THR A 6 5.56 -14.65 -18.68
C THR A 6 4.86 -13.38 -19.16
N LEU A 7 3.88 -12.86 -18.41
CA LEU A 7 3.15 -11.65 -18.73
C LEU A 7 3.28 -10.64 -17.59
N LEU A 8 3.81 -9.46 -17.90
CA LEU A 8 3.81 -8.33 -16.99
C LEU A 8 2.49 -7.55 -17.16
N VAL A 9 1.68 -7.52 -16.10
CA VAL A 9 0.48 -6.68 -16.01
C VAL A 9 0.72 -5.66 -14.90
N PRO A 10 1.09 -4.40 -15.21
CA PRO A 10 1.42 -3.40 -14.20
C PRO A 10 0.35 -3.16 -13.14
N GLU A 11 -0.94 -3.18 -13.51
CA GLU A 11 -2.05 -3.05 -12.56
C GLU A 11 -2.11 -4.20 -11.55
N GLN A 12 -1.66 -5.39 -11.95
CA GLN A 12 -1.59 -6.52 -11.04
C GLN A 12 -0.54 -6.29 -9.96
N ILE A 13 0.59 -5.64 -10.26
CA ILE A 13 1.62 -5.29 -9.26
C ILE A 13 1.02 -4.34 -8.21
N ILE A 14 0.23 -3.37 -8.64
CA ILE A 14 -0.46 -2.43 -7.76
C ILE A 14 -1.49 -3.16 -6.87
N PHE A 15 -2.17 -4.17 -7.42
CA PHE A 15 -3.08 -5.02 -6.65
C PHE A 15 -2.34 -5.93 -5.67
N ASP A 16 -1.22 -6.51 -6.09
CA ASP A 16 -0.37 -7.38 -5.26
C ASP A 16 0.23 -6.60 -4.07
N ASP A 17 0.54 -5.31 -4.23
CA ASP A 17 0.94 -4.42 -3.12
C ASP A 17 -0.16 -4.29 -2.06
N GLU A 18 -1.43 -4.13 -2.46
CA GLU A 18 -2.55 -4.05 -1.51
C GLU A 18 -2.83 -5.41 -0.84
N ILE A 19 -2.67 -6.52 -1.58
CA ILE A 19 -2.72 -7.88 -1.02
C ILE A 19 -1.64 -8.05 0.05
N TYR A 20 -0.41 -7.63 -0.24
CA TYR A 20 0.70 -7.69 0.71
C TYR A 20 0.36 -6.93 2.00
N HIS A 21 -0.11 -5.69 1.90
CA HIS A 21 -0.47 -4.89 3.09
C HIS A 21 -1.59 -5.53 3.90
N THR A 22 -2.59 -6.12 3.23
CA THR A 22 -3.68 -6.86 3.90
C THR A 22 -3.12 -8.03 4.71
N HIS A 23 -2.20 -8.81 4.13
CA HIS A 23 -1.59 -9.95 4.83
C HIS A 23 -0.61 -9.52 5.92
N ARG A 24 0.12 -8.42 5.74
CA ARG A 24 0.99 -7.84 6.77
C ARG A 24 0.19 -7.49 8.03
N ILE A 25 -0.95 -6.80 7.87
CA ILE A 25 -1.82 -6.43 9.00
C ILE A 25 -2.42 -7.68 9.65
N LEU A 26 -2.84 -8.66 8.85
CA LEU A 26 -3.31 -9.93 9.41
C LEU A 26 -2.22 -10.64 10.23
N ALA A 27 -0.96 -10.57 9.77
CA ALA A 27 0.18 -11.19 10.44
C ALA A 27 0.62 -10.42 11.71
N GLU A 28 0.31 -9.13 11.84
CA GLU A 28 0.54 -8.35 13.07
C GLU A 28 -0.29 -8.87 14.24
N GLY A 29 -1.39 -9.58 13.96
CA GLY A 29 -2.23 -10.20 14.98
C GLY A 29 -3.14 -9.20 15.69
N VAL A 30 -3.51 -9.51 16.92
CA VAL A 30 -4.42 -8.70 17.73
C VAL A 30 -3.66 -8.19 18.95
N ASP A 31 -3.68 -6.87 19.17
CA ASP A 31 -3.16 -6.30 20.41
C ASP A 31 -4.03 -6.73 21.60
N THR A 32 -3.42 -7.44 22.55
CA THR A 32 -4.07 -7.95 23.76
C THR A 32 -3.73 -7.13 24.99
N SER A 33 -3.05 -5.99 24.83
CA SER A 33 -2.83 -5.01 25.89
C SER A 33 -4.14 -4.41 26.38
N ASP A 34 -4.13 -3.79 27.57
CA ASP A 34 -5.29 -3.08 28.12
C ASP A 34 -5.82 -2.01 27.15
N GLY A 35 -4.90 -1.31 26.46
CA GLY A 35 -5.23 -0.31 25.45
C GLY A 35 -5.87 -0.93 24.20
N GLY A 36 -5.36 -2.08 23.74
CA GLY A 36 -5.92 -2.80 22.59
C GLY A 36 -7.32 -3.38 22.87
N LEU A 37 -7.54 -3.90 24.08
CA LEU A 37 -8.83 -4.47 24.49
C LEU A 37 -9.88 -3.41 24.84
N ALA A 38 -9.46 -2.24 25.34
CA ALA A 38 -10.31 -1.07 25.61
C ALA A 38 -11.55 -1.37 26.48
N LEU A 39 -11.40 -2.26 27.47
CA LEU A 39 -12.52 -2.75 28.29
C LEU A 39 -13.16 -1.65 29.16
N ASP A 40 -12.36 -0.69 29.60
CA ASP A 40 -12.79 0.52 30.32
C ASP A 40 -13.67 1.42 29.45
N VAL A 41 -13.28 1.64 28.19
CA VAL A 41 -14.04 2.41 27.21
C VAL A 41 -15.37 1.71 26.91
N ILE A 42 -15.35 0.39 26.71
CA ILE A 42 -16.58 -0.41 26.48
C ILE A 42 -17.55 -0.27 27.67
N ALA A 43 -17.04 -0.39 28.90
CA ALA A 43 -17.84 -0.24 30.10
C ALA A 43 -18.41 1.18 30.25
N ALA A 44 -17.62 2.21 29.93
CA ALA A 44 -18.03 3.62 30.01
C ALA A 44 -19.10 4.00 28.98
N VAL A 45 -18.99 3.50 27.74
CA VAL A 45 -19.98 3.75 26.67
C VAL A 45 -21.31 3.04 26.98
N GLY A 46 -21.23 1.79 27.45
CA GLY A 46 -22.40 1.01 27.83
C GLY A 46 -23.32 0.61 26.66
N PRO A 47 -24.43 -0.07 26.96
CA PRO A 47 -25.34 -0.59 25.95
C PRO A 47 -25.98 0.54 25.11
N ARG A 48 -26.08 0.31 23.79
CA ARG A 48 -26.69 1.24 22.82
C ARG A 48 -25.95 2.59 22.65
N GLY A 49 -24.74 2.73 23.18
CA GLY A 49 -23.86 3.86 22.92
C GLY A 49 -23.09 3.75 21.61
N HIS A 50 -22.23 4.73 21.32
CA HIS A 50 -21.31 4.72 20.18
C HIS A 50 -19.91 5.18 20.58
N PHE A 51 -18.89 4.72 19.84
CA PHE A 51 -17.48 4.98 20.16
C PHE A 51 -16.88 6.20 19.42
N LEU A 52 -17.61 6.77 18.47
CA LEU A 52 -17.10 7.86 17.60
C LEU A 52 -16.59 9.11 18.34
N ALA A 53 -17.09 9.37 19.55
CA ALA A 53 -16.69 10.53 20.36
C ALA A 53 -15.63 10.20 21.43
N GLN A 54 -15.15 8.95 21.49
CA GLN A 54 -14.18 8.53 22.51
C GLN A 54 -12.76 8.96 22.12
N ASP A 55 -11.99 9.42 23.11
CA ASP A 55 -10.58 9.79 22.89
C ASP A 55 -9.75 8.59 22.45
N HIS A 56 -10.06 7.39 22.97
CA HIS A 56 -9.47 6.13 22.52
C HIS A 56 -9.65 5.94 21.00
N THR A 57 -10.87 6.11 20.49
CA THR A 57 -11.13 6.03 19.04
C THR A 57 -10.35 7.09 18.27
N ARG A 58 -10.26 8.33 18.76
CA ARG A 58 -9.50 9.40 18.09
C ARG A 58 -8.01 9.10 17.99
N LEU A 59 -7.44 8.45 19.01
CA LEU A 59 -6.03 8.04 19.04
C LEU A 59 -5.77 6.92 18.02
N HIS A 60 -6.57 5.85 18.05
CA HIS A 60 -6.31 4.65 17.26
C HIS A 60 -6.85 4.71 15.81
N LEU A 61 -7.78 5.61 15.50
CA LEU A 61 -8.36 5.70 14.14
C LEU A 61 -7.30 5.90 13.05
N ARG A 62 -6.19 6.59 13.37
CA ARG A 62 -5.10 6.88 12.42
C ARG A 62 -4.19 5.68 12.16
N GLU A 63 -4.24 4.66 13.02
CA GLU A 63 -3.45 3.44 12.91
C GLU A 63 -4.09 2.44 11.96
N ILE A 64 -5.40 2.60 11.71
CA ILE A 64 -6.15 1.73 10.80
C ILE A 64 -5.71 2.01 9.37
N TRP A 65 -5.01 1.05 8.79
CA TRP A 65 -4.80 1.02 7.34
C TRP A 65 -6.11 0.65 6.65
N ILE A 66 -6.49 1.45 5.66
CA ILE A 66 -7.71 1.23 4.87
C ILE A 66 -7.28 1.00 3.42
N PRO A 67 -7.62 -0.16 2.83
CA PRO A 67 -7.31 -0.42 1.43
C PRO A 67 -8.06 0.57 0.53
N LYS A 68 -7.38 1.06 -0.51
CA LYS A 68 -7.93 2.09 -1.41
C LYS A 68 -8.47 1.47 -2.70
N LEU A 69 -7.94 0.33 -3.14
CA LEU A 69 -8.32 -0.33 -4.38
C LEU A 69 -9.50 -1.26 -4.17
N THR A 70 -9.46 -2.14 -3.17
CA THR A 70 -10.54 -3.11 -2.89
C THR A 70 -11.74 -2.47 -2.19
N HIS A 71 -11.50 -1.47 -1.34
CA HIS A 71 -12.55 -0.75 -0.59
C HIS A 71 -12.45 0.76 -0.85
N PRO A 72 -12.67 1.20 -2.10
CA PRO A 72 -12.58 2.61 -2.44
C PRO A 72 -13.62 3.41 -1.65
N ARG A 73 -13.26 4.66 -1.33
CA ARG A 73 -14.23 5.58 -0.75
C ARG A 73 -15.42 5.76 -1.71
N PRO A 74 -16.66 5.73 -1.20
CA PRO A 74 -17.84 5.94 -2.03
C PRO A 74 -17.80 7.33 -2.67
N SER A 75 -18.34 7.42 -3.89
CA SER A 75 -18.53 8.71 -4.56
C SER A 75 -19.50 9.58 -3.75
N LEU A 76 -19.13 10.84 -3.51
CA LEU A 76 -19.99 11.79 -2.81
C LEU A 76 -21.16 12.24 -3.69
N ASP A 77 -20.96 12.24 -5.01
CA ASP A 77 -21.91 12.75 -5.99
C ASP A 77 -22.82 11.64 -6.56
N GLY A 78 -22.67 10.41 -6.07
CA GLY A 78 -23.48 9.25 -6.49
C GLY A 78 -23.01 8.58 -7.79
N GLU A 79 -21.97 9.11 -8.44
CA GLU A 79 -21.38 8.51 -9.62
C GLU A 79 -20.81 7.11 -9.33
N PRO A 80 -20.99 6.14 -10.25
CA PRO A 80 -20.41 4.82 -10.08
C PRO A 80 -18.88 4.92 -10.04
N LEU A 81 -18.28 4.20 -9.10
CA LEU A 81 -16.83 4.14 -9.01
C LEU A 81 -16.25 3.37 -10.20
N PRO A 82 -15.10 3.80 -10.76
CA PRO A 82 -14.37 3.03 -11.77
C PRO A 82 -14.11 1.61 -11.29
N ASP A 83 -13.93 0.62 -12.17
CA ASP A 83 -13.59 -0.72 -11.71
C ASP A 83 -12.18 -0.78 -11.08
N ILE A 84 -11.84 -1.92 -10.47
CA ILE A 84 -10.55 -2.07 -9.77
C ILE A 84 -9.35 -1.96 -10.70
N GLN A 85 -9.46 -2.40 -11.96
CA GLN A 85 -8.37 -2.30 -12.94
C GLN A 85 -8.13 -0.85 -13.32
N GLN A 86 -9.20 -0.08 -13.54
CA GLN A 86 -9.13 1.35 -13.83
C GLN A 86 -8.51 2.13 -12.65
N ARG A 87 -8.86 1.79 -11.41
CA ARG A 87 -8.24 2.39 -10.22
C ARG A 87 -6.75 2.06 -10.11
N ALA A 88 -6.38 0.80 -10.35
CA ALA A 88 -4.98 0.39 -10.34
C ALA A 88 -4.16 1.05 -11.47
N ARG A 89 -4.76 1.21 -12.65
CA ARG A 89 -4.15 1.96 -13.77
C ARG A 89 -3.92 3.42 -13.39
N ALA A 90 -4.91 4.08 -12.80
CA ALA A 90 -4.77 5.48 -12.36
C ALA A 90 -3.66 5.65 -11.32
N GLU A 91 -3.52 4.73 -10.38
CA GLU A 91 -2.44 4.77 -9.39
C GLU A 91 -1.06 4.51 -10.01
N LEU A 92 -0.97 3.57 -10.96
CA LEU A 92 0.25 3.36 -11.72
C LEU A 92 0.68 4.64 -12.47
N ASP A 93 -0.26 5.25 -13.19
CA ASP A 93 0.02 6.46 -13.97
C ASP A 93 0.47 7.61 -13.07
N ARG A 94 -0.12 7.73 -11.87
CA ARG A 94 0.32 8.67 -10.82
C ARG A 94 1.76 8.40 -10.37
N ILE A 95 2.08 7.14 -10.03
CA ILE A 95 3.44 6.76 -9.59
C ILE A 95 4.46 7.06 -10.69
N LEU A 96 4.17 6.71 -11.95
CA LEU A 96 5.08 6.98 -13.07
C LEU A 96 5.30 8.47 -13.32
N ALA A 97 4.30 9.31 -13.03
CA ALA A 97 4.39 10.75 -13.21
C ALA A 97 5.09 11.47 -12.03
N GLU A 98 4.90 10.99 -10.80
CA GLU A 98 5.28 11.73 -9.59
C GLU A 98 6.47 11.14 -8.83
N HIS A 99 6.73 9.82 -8.95
CA HIS A 99 7.74 9.17 -8.14
C HIS A 99 9.16 9.53 -8.60
N GLN A 100 9.94 10.06 -7.67
CA GLN A 100 11.37 10.32 -7.84
C GLN A 100 12.14 9.36 -6.91
N PRO A 101 12.81 8.32 -7.45
CA PRO A 101 13.64 7.44 -6.65
C PRO A 101 14.77 8.22 -5.98
N GLU A 102 15.16 7.79 -4.78
CA GLU A 102 16.35 8.31 -4.14
C GLU A 102 17.58 8.00 -5.03
N PRO A 103 18.36 9.03 -5.44
CA PRO A 103 19.51 8.81 -6.31
C PRO A 103 20.59 8.04 -5.56
N LEU A 104 21.28 7.14 -6.28
CA LEU A 104 22.46 6.46 -5.76
C LEU A 104 23.58 7.45 -5.48
N GLU A 105 24.50 7.12 -4.58
CA GLU A 105 25.72 7.90 -4.37
C GLU A 105 26.52 8.04 -5.68
N GLU A 106 27.13 9.21 -5.91
CA GLU A 106 27.88 9.49 -7.15
C GLU A 106 28.97 8.44 -7.44
N ALA A 107 29.66 7.97 -6.40
CA ALA A 107 30.68 6.93 -6.52
C ALA A 107 30.09 5.60 -7.05
N ALA A 108 28.91 5.21 -6.57
CA ALA A 108 28.23 4.00 -7.02
C ALA A 108 27.71 4.14 -8.45
N GLN A 109 27.22 5.33 -8.83
CA GLN A 109 26.81 5.62 -10.21
C GLN A 109 28.00 5.53 -11.19
N ALA A 110 29.15 6.10 -10.80
CA ALA A 110 30.36 6.05 -11.60
C ALA A 110 30.86 4.61 -11.80
N GLU A 111 30.87 3.81 -10.72
CA GLU A 111 31.26 2.39 -10.80
C GLU A 111 30.32 1.58 -11.69
N LEU A 112 28.99 1.80 -11.58
CA LEU A 112 28.02 1.16 -12.46
C LEU A 112 28.29 1.47 -13.93
N GLN A 113 28.63 2.71 -14.26
CA GLN A 113 28.97 3.08 -15.64
C GLN A 113 30.22 2.36 -16.14
N VAL A 114 31.27 2.26 -15.32
CA VAL A 114 32.49 1.50 -15.67
C VAL A 114 32.18 0.04 -15.96
N ILE A 115 31.34 -0.61 -15.13
CA ILE A 115 30.92 -1.99 -15.31
C ILE A 115 30.14 -2.16 -16.63
N LEU A 116 29.20 -1.25 -16.91
CA LEU A 116 28.41 -1.28 -18.15
C LEU A 116 29.27 -1.10 -19.40
N ASP A 117 30.24 -0.19 -19.37
CA ASP A 117 31.15 0.07 -20.49
C ASP A 117 32.12 -1.10 -20.74
N ALA A 118 32.54 -1.79 -19.68
CA ALA A 118 33.33 -3.02 -19.81
C ALA A 118 32.49 -4.14 -20.47
N ALA A 119 31.29 -4.39 -19.95
CA ALA A 119 30.38 -5.41 -20.49
C ALA A 119 30.01 -5.14 -21.96
N ALA A 120 29.78 -3.88 -22.33
CA ALA A 120 29.48 -3.48 -23.71
C ALA A 120 30.65 -3.77 -24.66
N ARG A 121 31.90 -3.57 -24.22
CA ARG A 121 33.09 -3.89 -25.03
C ARG A 121 33.28 -5.39 -25.20
N GLU A 122 33.04 -6.18 -24.16
CA GLU A 122 33.11 -7.65 -24.24
C GLU A 122 32.06 -8.23 -25.17
N LEU A 123 30.83 -7.73 -25.14
CA LEU A 123 29.74 -8.16 -26.03
C LEU A 123 29.97 -7.78 -27.50
N ALA A 124 30.78 -6.76 -27.78
CA ALA A 124 31.08 -6.30 -29.12
C ALA A 124 32.31 -6.97 -29.77
N ALA A 125 33.05 -7.77 -28.99
CA ALA A 125 34.22 -8.55 -29.44
C ALA A 125 33.83 -9.94 -29.92
#